data_AF-A0A952GXK0-F1
#
_entry.id   AF-A0A952GXK0-F1
#
_cell.length_a   1.000
_cell.length_b   1.000
_cell.length_c   1.000
_cell.angle_alpha   90.00
_cell.angle_beta   90.00
_cell.angle_gamma   90.00
#
_symmetry.space_group_name_H-M   'P 1'
#
loop_
_entity.id
_entity.type
_entity.pdbx_description
1 polymer ?
#
loop_
_entity_poly.entity_id
_entity_poly.type
_entity_poly.pdbx_seq_one_letter_code
_entity_poly.pdbx_strand_id
1 'polypeptide(L)'
;MFDFVRQHNRLFQFILLLLILPSFAFVGMQGYTSMMGGANAGVASVDGRKITQAEWDNAQREQAQRIRGQNPTVDAKLLDTPEVKHQALEGLVTERTLQAAANHQHFTPSPELVKARFWNDPQFAFLRNPDGTVNKGLLAAQGLTPSGFLERLRQDYAMRQVTAPVEASGAIGTSGPKLAFDALLQQREVQLQRFDIKDFAAKINPTDAEIDAFYKDAANAAKFQLPETAQIQYVVLDVEALKKDVKFSEDDLLSYYKENASRYGVPEERRASHILIKAERSAPAEERAKAKAKAEELLAQVRKNPASFAELAKKNSQDEGSAPNGGDLDFFTRGAMVKEFDAAVYAMKPGEISNVVETDFGYHIIQLTGTRGGDKKPFEAVRAEVENEVRKQLAQRRYAEVAEQFGNLAYEQSDSLQPLADKLKLQIQTATVQRQPQPGALGPLASTKLLDAVFGADALRNKRNTEAVETGPSQLVSAHVTQYNPARVPPLADVKDKVRELLVKKLAGEQARKAGEARLAALKANAADTAGLAAAVSVSRAKPQGLTRAQLEAVLGADASKLPAAVGVTAD
;
A
#
# COMPACT_ATOMS: atom_id res chain seq x y z
N MET A 1 34.85 -36.35 30.54
CA MET A 1 34.64 -36.06 29.10
C MET A 1 35.69 -35.09 28.55
N PHE A 2 35.98 -33.98 29.22
CA PHE A 2 37.02 -33.02 28.78
C PHE A 2 38.48 -33.53 28.86
N ASP A 3 38.79 -34.44 29.79
CA ASP A 3 40.17 -34.99 29.90
C ASP A 3 40.53 -35.96 28.77
N PHE A 4 39.55 -36.70 28.24
CA PHE A 4 39.73 -37.60 27.10
C PHE A 4 40.09 -36.83 25.81
N VAL A 5 39.50 -35.64 25.64
CA VAL A 5 39.77 -34.74 24.50
C VAL A 5 41.19 -34.12 24.61
N ARG A 6 41.67 -33.85 25.83
CA ARG A 6 43.03 -33.31 26.04
C ARG A 6 44.12 -34.36 25.81
N GLN A 7 43.91 -35.60 26.22
CA GLN A 7 44.91 -36.67 26.09
C GLN A 7 45.02 -37.24 24.67
N HIS A 8 43.93 -37.22 23.90
CA HIS A 8 43.86 -37.79 22.54
C HIS A 8 43.60 -36.74 21.45
N ASN A 9 44.20 -35.56 21.58
CA ASN A 9 43.95 -34.40 20.71
C ASN A 9 44.18 -34.71 19.21
N ARG A 10 45.21 -35.51 18.86
CA ARG A 10 45.46 -35.93 17.46
C ARG A 10 44.40 -36.90 16.91
N LEU A 11 43.88 -37.79 17.74
CA LEU A 11 42.83 -38.74 17.35
C LEU A 11 41.49 -38.01 17.19
N PHE A 12 41.21 -37.05 18.06
CA PHE A 12 40.01 -36.21 17.99
C PHE A 12 40.05 -35.27 16.78
N GLN A 13 41.19 -34.66 16.49
CA GLN A 13 41.40 -33.87 15.26
C GLN A 13 41.23 -34.72 14.00
N PHE A 14 41.72 -35.96 13.99
CA PHE A 14 41.55 -36.86 12.86
C PHE A 14 40.08 -37.24 12.65
N ILE A 15 39.34 -37.58 13.72
CA ILE A 15 37.90 -37.87 13.66
C ILE A 15 37.10 -36.63 13.24
N LEU A 16 37.44 -35.44 13.73
CA LEU A 16 36.80 -34.19 13.37
C LEU A 16 37.05 -33.83 11.89
N LEU A 17 38.27 -34.05 11.40
CA LEU A 17 38.63 -33.85 9.98
C LEU A 17 37.86 -34.83 9.08
N LEU A 18 37.71 -36.08 9.51
CA LEU A 18 36.95 -37.13 8.82
C LEU A 18 35.43 -36.87 8.84
N LEU A 19 34.92 -36.05 9.77
CA LEU A 19 33.52 -35.61 9.85
C LEU A 19 33.25 -34.31 9.07
N ILE A 20 34.22 -33.40 9.03
CA ILE A 20 34.12 -32.08 8.35
C ILE A 20 34.40 -32.19 6.84
N LEU A 21 35.34 -33.03 6.42
CA LEU A 21 35.70 -33.17 5.00
C LEU A 21 34.55 -33.70 4.11
N PRO A 22 33.77 -34.73 4.52
CA PRO A 22 32.63 -35.18 3.73
C PRO A 22 31.50 -34.14 3.67
N SER A 23 31.30 -33.37 4.75
CA SER A 23 30.26 -32.34 4.82
C SER A 23 30.58 -31.12 3.96
N PHE A 24 31.86 -30.75 3.80
CA PHE A 24 32.28 -29.72 2.83
C PHE A 24 32.32 -30.23 1.38
N ALA A 25 32.67 -31.50 1.15
CA ALA A 25 32.74 -32.08 -0.20
C ALA A 25 31.36 -32.37 -0.82
N PHE A 26 30.37 -32.78 -0.02
CA PHE A 26 29.00 -33.07 -0.52
C PHE A 26 28.09 -31.82 -0.60
N VAL A 27 28.28 -30.82 0.26
CA VAL A 27 27.41 -29.61 0.27
C VAL A 27 28.01 -28.46 -0.56
N GLY A 28 29.34 -28.36 -0.65
CA GLY A 28 30.02 -27.23 -1.29
C GLY A 28 30.03 -27.25 -2.82
N MET A 29 30.06 -28.42 -3.47
CA MET A 29 30.14 -28.52 -4.94
C MET A 29 28.79 -28.80 -5.63
N GLN A 30 27.80 -29.33 -4.90
CA GLN A 30 26.47 -29.63 -5.45
C GLN A 30 25.45 -28.50 -5.19
N GLY A 31 25.68 -27.65 -4.18
CA GLY A 31 24.86 -26.47 -3.90
C GLY A 31 25.15 -25.27 -4.82
N TYR A 32 26.38 -25.10 -5.30
CA TYR A 32 26.76 -23.99 -6.18
C TYR A 32 26.30 -24.20 -7.63
N THR A 33 26.22 -25.46 -8.07
CA THR A 33 25.74 -25.85 -9.40
C THR A 33 24.21 -25.92 -9.48
N SER A 34 23.51 -26.24 -8.38
CA SER A 34 22.04 -26.21 -8.32
C SER A 34 21.45 -24.80 -8.20
N MET A 35 22.16 -23.86 -7.54
CA MET A 35 21.73 -22.46 -7.42
C MET A 35 21.89 -21.68 -8.76
N MET A 36 22.92 -21.97 -9.55
CA MET A 36 23.11 -21.41 -10.91
C MET A 36 22.34 -22.18 -12.00
N GLY A 37 22.09 -23.48 -11.81
CA GLY A 37 21.31 -24.32 -12.73
C GLY A 37 19.79 -24.08 -12.64
N GLY A 38 19.28 -23.77 -11.45
CA GLY A 38 17.86 -23.50 -11.21
C GLY A 38 17.38 -22.17 -11.79
N ALA A 39 18.19 -21.12 -11.73
CA ALA A 39 17.84 -19.80 -12.27
C ALA A 39 17.67 -19.79 -13.80
N ASN A 40 18.44 -20.64 -14.51
CA ASN A 40 18.36 -20.85 -15.95
C ASN A 40 17.43 -22.01 -16.35
N ALA A 41 16.75 -22.64 -15.39
CA ALA A 41 15.75 -23.66 -15.69
C ALA A 41 14.61 -23.01 -16.48
N GLY A 42 14.23 -23.64 -17.59
CA GLY A 42 13.10 -23.18 -18.40
C GLY A 42 11.79 -23.51 -17.72
N VAL A 43 10.96 -22.52 -17.46
CA VAL A 43 9.62 -22.67 -16.86
C VAL A 43 8.51 -22.69 -17.92
N ALA A 44 8.77 -22.07 -19.08
CA ALA A 44 7.92 -22.11 -20.26
C ALA A 44 8.77 -21.89 -21.53
N SER A 45 8.18 -22.03 -22.71
CA SER A 45 8.85 -21.72 -23.98
C SER A 45 7.85 -21.14 -24.97
N VAL A 46 8.26 -20.09 -25.68
CA VAL A 46 7.48 -19.44 -26.74
C VAL A 46 8.38 -19.32 -27.97
N ASP A 47 7.93 -19.81 -29.12
CA ASP A 47 8.67 -19.76 -30.38
C ASP A 47 10.13 -20.27 -30.26
N GLY A 48 10.31 -21.42 -29.58
CA GLY A 48 11.62 -22.02 -29.33
C GLY A 48 12.52 -21.29 -28.32
N ARG A 49 12.11 -20.13 -27.79
CA ARG A 49 12.82 -19.38 -26.74
C ARG A 49 12.26 -19.71 -25.37
N LYS A 50 13.12 -20.18 -24.47
CA LYS A 50 12.76 -20.49 -23.09
C LYS A 50 12.50 -19.19 -22.30
N ILE A 51 11.51 -19.25 -21.42
CA ILE A 51 11.32 -18.32 -20.31
C ILE A 51 12.00 -18.98 -19.10
N THR A 52 12.95 -18.30 -18.47
CA THR A 52 13.71 -18.85 -17.34
C THR A 52 13.03 -18.59 -16.01
N GLN A 53 13.39 -19.37 -14.99
CA GLN A 53 12.95 -19.13 -13.61
C GLN A 53 13.31 -17.70 -13.15
N ALA A 54 14.50 -17.20 -13.50
CA ALA A 54 14.92 -15.85 -13.14
C ALA A 54 14.04 -14.75 -13.78
N GLU A 55 13.61 -14.94 -15.04
CA GLU A 55 12.69 -14.03 -15.72
C GLU A 55 11.32 -14.03 -15.05
N TRP A 56 10.81 -15.21 -14.68
CA TRP A 56 9.54 -15.33 -13.98
C TRP A 56 9.57 -14.71 -12.58
N ASP A 57 10.63 -14.94 -11.81
CA ASP A 57 10.81 -14.34 -10.49
C ASP A 57 10.90 -12.81 -10.55
N ASN A 58 11.54 -12.27 -11.60
CA ASN A 58 11.57 -10.82 -11.86
C ASN A 58 10.17 -10.28 -12.16
N ALA A 59 9.42 -10.92 -13.06
CA ALA A 59 8.07 -10.50 -13.41
C ALA A 59 7.11 -10.50 -12.21
N GLN A 60 7.23 -11.50 -11.33
CA GLN A 60 6.49 -11.55 -10.07
C GLN A 60 6.80 -10.35 -9.17
N ARG A 61 8.09 -10.01 -8.99
CA ARG A 61 8.50 -8.85 -8.19
C ARG A 61 7.95 -7.54 -8.74
N GLU A 62 8.04 -7.34 -10.06
CA GLU A 62 7.51 -6.14 -10.72
C GLU A 62 5.99 -6.04 -10.58
N GLN A 63 5.27 -7.14 -10.75
CA GLN A 63 3.82 -7.17 -10.56
C GLN A 63 3.42 -6.85 -9.12
N ALA A 64 4.10 -7.43 -8.13
CA ALA A 64 3.85 -7.14 -6.72
C ALA A 64 4.19 -5.68 -6.34
N GLN A 65 5.21 -5.09 -6.95
CA GLN A 65 5.53 -3.66 -6.77
C GLN A 65 4.45 -2.76 -7.37
N ARG A 66 3.95 -3.07 -8.57
CA ARG A 66 2.84 -2.31 -9.20
C ARG A 66 1.57 -2.34 -8.35
N ILE A 67 1.18 -3.52 -7.85
CA ILE A 67 -0.03 -3.65 -7.02
C ILE A 67 0.12 -2.85 -5.72
N ARG A 68 1.28 -2.91 -5.06
CA ARG A 68 1.53 -2.11 -3.85
C ARG A 68 1.60 -0.61 -4.12
N GLY A 69 2.07 -0.19 -5.30
CA GLY A 69 2.06 1.20 -5.72
C GLY A 69 0.64 1.76 -5.90
N GLN A 70 -0.31 0.93 -6.35
CA GLN A 70 -1.72 1.32 -6.53
C GLN A 70 -2.56 1.14 -5.26
N ASN A 71 -2.25 0.12 -4.45
CA ASN A 71 -2.92 -0.15 -3.19
C ASN A 71 -1.89 -0.46 -2.08
N PRO A 72 -1.40 0.57 -1.37
CA PRO A 72 -0.40 0.40 -0.32
C PRO A 72 -0.86 -0.45 0.87
N THR A 73 -2.17 -0.69 1.02
CA THR A 73 -2.77 -1.42 2.15
C THR A 73 -2.92 -2.93 1.94
N VAL A 74 -2.56 -3.43 0.74
CA VAL A 74 -2.67 -4.86 0.43
C VAL A 74 -1.68 -5.69 1.25
N ASP A 75 -2.14 -6.81 1.83
CA ASP A 75 -1.28 -7.75 2.55
C ASP A 75 -0.30 -8.41 1.57
N ALA A 76 0.99 -8.38 1.91
CA ALA A 76 2.05 -8.99 1.11
C ALA A 76 1.83 -10.51 0.88
N LYS A 77 1.16 -11.21 1.80
CA LYS A 77 0.86 -12.64 1.65
C LYS A 77 -0.10 -12.95 0.50
N LEU A 78 -1.00 -12.03 0.17
CA LEU A 78 -1.92 -12.18 -0.95
C LEU A 78 -1.24 -12.00 -2.32
N LEU A 79 -0.01 -11.48 -2.34
CA LEU A 79 0.77 -11.26 -3.56
C LEU A 79 1.71 -12.45 -3.88
N ASP A 80 1.82 -13.42 -2.99
CA ASP A 80 2.69 -14.59 -3.12
C ASP A 80 1.90 -15.90 -3.37
N THR A 81 0.63 -15.79 -3.77
CA THR A 81 -0.22 -16.96 -4.02
C THR A 81 0.08 -17.61 -5.39
N PRO A 82 -0.22 -18.91 -5.56
CA PRO A 82 -0.04 -19.60 -6.85
C PRO A 82 -0.75 -18.91 -8.02
N GLU A 83 -1.91 -18.30 -7.78
CA GLU A 83 -2.71 -17.60 -8.80
C GLU A 83 -1.99 -16.35 -9.30
N VAL A 84 -1.42 -15.56 -8.38
CA VAL A 84 -0.65 -14.35 -8.73
C VAL A 84 0.63 -14.73 -9.47
N LYS A 85 1.32 -15.79 -9.03
CA LYS A 85 2.50 -16.32 -9.71
C LYS A 85 2.20 -16.81 -11.12
N HIS A 86 1.09 -17.53 -11.30
CA HIS A 86 0.63 -17.97 -12.61
C HIS A 86 0.31 -16.79 -13.52
N GLN A 87 -0.37 -15.76 -13.00
CA GLN A 87 -0.67 -14.55 -13.77
C GLN A 87 0.59 -13.83 -14.26
N ALA A 88 1.66 -13.77 -13.45
CA ALA A 88 2.94 -13.22 -13.86
C ALA A 88 3.59 -14.03 -15.00
N LEU A 89 3.48 -15.36 -14.96
CA LEU A 89 3.97 -16.24 -16.03
C LEU A 89 3.18 -16.06 -17.32
N GLU A 90 1.84 -16.03 -17.24
CA GLU A 90 0.95 -15.77 -18.38
C GLU A 90 1.24 -14.41 -19.03
N GLY A 91 1.54 -13.39 -18.23
CA GLY A 91 1.99 -12.09 -18.73
C GLY A 91 3.25 -12.20 -19.60
N LEU A 92 4.27 -12.92 -19.10
CA LEU A 92 5.51 -13.15 -19.86
C LEU A 92 5.29 -13.98 -21.12
N VAL A 93 4.47 -15.03 -21.05
CA VAL A 93 4.13 -15.87 -22.20
C VAL A 93 3.42 -15.04 -23.27
N THR A 94 2.46 -14.20 -22.87
CA THR A 94 1.72 -13.31 -23.76
C THR A 94 2.65 -12.30 -24.44
N GLU A 95 3.49 -11.62 -23.67
CA GLU A 95 4.48 -10.66 -24.18
C GLU A 95 5.41 -11.31 -25.21
N ARG A 96 5.97 -12.48 -24.88
CA ARG A 96 6.85 -13.23 -25.80
C ARG A 96 6.10 -13.68 -27.05
N THR A 97 4.82 -14.04 -26.94
CA THR A 97 4.00 -14.46 -28.08
C THR A 97 3.74 -13.28 -29.02
N LEU A 98 3.39 -12.12 -28.49
CA LEU A 98 3.19 -10.90 -29.29
C LEU A 98 4.50 -10.43 -29.93
N GLN A 99 5.62 -10.52 -29.22
CA GLN A 99 6.93 -10.19 -29.76
C GLN A 99 7.35 -11.15 -30.88
N ALA A 100 7.10 -12.46 -30.71
CA ALA A 100 7.34 -13.45 -31.75
C ALA A 100 6.49 -13.18 -33.00
N ALA A 101 5.19 -12.88 -32.81
CA ALA A 101 4.29 -12.52 -33.89
C ALA A 101 4.73 -11.24 -34.62
N ALA A 102 5.14 -10.20 -33.89
CA ALA A 102 5.67 -8.96 -34.47
C ALA A 102 6.93 -9.21 -35.29
N ASN A 103 7.84 -10.05 -34.79
CA ASN A 103 9.06 -10.44 -35.52
C ASN A 103 8.74 -11.24 -36.79
N HIS A 104 7.82 -12.21 -36.70
CA HIS A 104 7.40 -13.03 -37.84
C HIS A 104 6.70 -12.20 -38.94
N GLN A 105 6.00 -11.14 -38.56
CA GLN A 105 5.37 -10.18 -39.49
C GLN A 105 6.30 -9.02 -39.89
N HIS A 106 7.56 -9.04 -39.43
CA HIS A 106 8.57 -8.01 -39.69
C HIS A 106 8.16 -6.58 -39.25
N PHE A 107 7.33 -6.47 -38.21
CA PHE A 107 6.97 -5.18 -37.63
C PHE A 107 8.15 -4.59 -36.86
N THR A 108 8.85 -3.68 -37.53
CA THR A 108 10.04 -2.99 -37.01
C THR A 108 9.86 -1.48 -37.12
N PRO A 109 9.30 -0.83 -36.08
CA PRO A 109 9.19 0.62 -36.07
C PRO A 109 10.56 1.29 -36.23
N SER A 110 10.69 2.22 -37.18
CA SER A 110 11.95 2.94 -37.37
C SER A 110 12.24 3.86 -36.18
N PRO A 111 13.51 4.16 -35.87
CA PRO A 111 13.87 5.08 -34.78
C PRO A 111 13.17 6.43 -34.88
N GLU A 112 12.99 6.95 -36.10
CA GLU A 112 12.32 8.22 -36.38
C GLU A 112 10.84 8.13 -36.05
N LEU A 113 10.17 7.02 -36.38
CA LEU A 113 8.77 6.79 -36.06
C LEU A 113 8.54 6.66 -34.54
N VAL A 114 9.41 5.90 -33.85
CA VAL A 114 9.35 5.76 -32.38
C VAL A 114 9.51 7.13 -31.71
N LYS A 115 10.51 7.89 -32.17
CA LYS A 115 10.77 9.26 -31.69
C LYS A 115 9.57 10.17 -31.95
N ALA A 116 9.06 10.22 -33.19
CA ALA A 116 7.92 11.05 -33.56
C ALA A 116 6.66 10.70 -32.76
N ARG A 117 6.39 9.40 -32.54
CA ARG A 117 5.27 8.94 -31.70
C ARG A 117 5.45 9.38 -30.24
N PHE A 118 6.63 9.18 -29.66
CA PHE A 118 6.93 9.63 -28.30
C PHE A 118 6.69 11.13 -28.10
N TRP A 119 7.11 11.97 -29.04
CA TRP A 119 6.94 13.42 -28.95
C TRP A 119 5.49 13.88 -29.10
N ASN A 120 4.71 13.21 -29.96
CA ASN A 120 3.34 13.61 -30.26
C ASN A 120 2.30 12.96 -29.35
N ASP A 121 2.68 11.96 -28.54
CA ASP A 121 1.77 11.32 -27.61
C ASP A 121 1.63 12.16 -26.32
N PRO A 122 0.41 12.62 -25.97
CA PRO A 122 0.17 13.37 -24.74
C PRO A 122 0.51 12.58 -23.48
N GLN A 123 0.44 11.23 -23.52
CA GLN A 123 0.71 10.39 -22.36
C GLN A 123 2.16 10.49 -21.87
N PHE A 124 3.09 10.86 -22.76
CA PHE A 124 4.51 11.03 -22.41
C PHE A 124 4.89 12.49 -22.11
N ALA A 125 3.92 13.41 -22.04
CA ALA A 125 4.21 14.82 -21.75
C ALA A 125 4.96 15.03 -20.44
N PHE A 126 4.65 14.24 -19.40
CA PHE A 126 5.31 14.33 -18.10
C PHE A 126 6.77 13.87 -18.13
N LEU A 127 7.18 13.05 -19.11
CA LEU A 127 8.57 12.59 -19.30
C LEU A 127 9.41 13.58 -20.11
N ARG A 128 8.83 14.73 -20.48
CA ARG A 128 9.51 15.80 -21.21
C ARG A 128 9.79 16.96 -20.28
N ASN A 129 10.99 17.52 -20.39
CA ASN A 129 11.33 18.79 -19.76
C ASN A 129 10.50 19.93 -20.41
N PRO A 130 10.37 21.10 -19.74
CA PRO A 130 9.69 22.26 -20.32
C PRO A 130 10.28 22.75 -21.66
N ASP A 131 11.57 22.47 -21.90
CA ASP A 131 12.26 22.76 -23.16
C ASP A 131 12.02 21.70 -24.25
N GLY A 132 11.20 20.68 -23.96
CA GLY A 132 10.90 19.61 -24.89
C GLY A 132 12.00 18.57 -25.03
N THR A 133 12.96 18.45 -24.09
CA THR A 133 13.93 17.34 -24.06
C THR A 133 13.45 16.19 -23.16
N VAL A 134 14.02 14.98 -23.30
CA VAL A 134 13.67 13.84 -22.42
C VAL A 134 14.19 14.10 -21.00
N ASN A 135 13.31 14.01 -20.00
CA ASN A 135 13.69 14.20 -18.61
C ASN A 135 14.42 12.95 -18.08
N LYS A 136 15.76 13.01 -18.12
CA LYS A 136 16.64 11.93 -17.66
C LYS A 136 16.46 11.63 -16.17
N GLY A 137 16.17 12.65 -15.35
CA GLY A 137 15.96 12.49 -13.91
C GLY A 137 14.70 11.67 -13.60
N LEU A 138 13.62 11.89 -14.35
CA LEU A 138 12.38 11.12 -14.20
C LEU A 138 12.54 9.66 -14.66
N LEU A 139 13.29 9.42 -15.74
CA LEU A 139 13.60 8.05 -16.18
C LEU A 139 14.53 7.34 -15.18
N ALA A 140 15.55 8.04 -14.67
CA ALA A 140 16.46 7.49 -13.66
C ALA A 140 15.76 7.17 -12.34
N ALA A 141 14.79 7.98 -11.92
CA ALA A 141 13.94 7.69 -10.76
C ALA A 141 13.11 6.40 -10.91
N GLN A 142 12.89 5.95 -12.15
CA GLN A 142 12.24 4.67 -12.47
C GLN A 142 13.23 3.55 -12.80
N GLY A 143 14.54 3.78 -12.60
CA GLY A 143 15.59 2.81 -12.91
C GLY A 143 15.83 2.59 -14.40
N LEU A 144 15.37 3.49 -15.27
CA LEU A 144 15.47 3.38 -16.72
C LEU A 144 16.53 4.32 -17.30
N THR A 145 17.27 3.81 -18.29
CA THR A 145 18.12 4.65 -19.15
C THR A 145 17.30 5.18 -20.33
N PRO A 146 17.68 6.34 -20.93
CA PRO A 146 17.01 6.84 -22.13
C PRO A 146 17.00 5.83 -23.30
N SER A 147 18.09 5.10 -23.49
CA SER A 147 18.18 4.07 -24.54
C SER A 147 17.30 2.86 -24.24
N GLY A 148 17.30 2.37 -22.99
CA GLY A 148 16.43 1.27 -22.57
C GLY A 148 14.94 1.63 -22.69
N PHE A 149 14.59 2.87 -22.37
CA PHE A 149 13.23 3.38 -22.55
C PHE A 149 12.81 3.43 -24.03
N LEU A 150 13.68 3.93 -24.92
CA LEU A 150 13.38 3.96 -26.36
C LEU A 150 13.24 2.57 -26.97
N GLU A 151 14.07 1.62 -26.55
CA GLU A 151 13.99 0.23 -26.99
C GLU A 151 12.68 -0.42 -26.52
N ARG A 152 12.26 -0.15 -25.28
CA ARG A 152 10.97 -0.58 -24.77
C ARG A 152 9.81 -0.01 -25.61
N LEU A 153 9.84 1.28 -25.93
CA LEU A 153 8.82 1.89 -26.80
C LEU A 153 8.80 1.27 -28.20
N ARG A 154 9.96 0.95 -28.75
CA ARG A 154 10.06 0.27 -30.05
C ARG A 154 9.37 -1.10 -30.01
N GLN A 155 9.61 -1.88 -28.95
CA GLN A 155 8.97 -3.18 -28.74
C GLN A 155 7.45 -3.03 -28.54
N ASP A 156 7.01 -2.09 -27.72
CA ASP A 156 5.60 -1.81 -27.49
C ASP A 156 4.86 -1.42 -28.79
N TYR A 157 5.46 -0.57 -29.61
CA TYR A 157 4.87 -0.17 -30.90
C TYR A 157 4.86 -1.31 -31.93
N ALA A 158 5.85 -2.20 -31.90
CA ALA A 158 5.84 -3.40 -32.75
C ALA A 158 4.71 -4.35 -32.34
N MET A 159 4.54 -4.60 -31.03
CA MET A 159 3.46 -5.45 -30.50
C MET A 159 2.07 -4.87 -30.79
N ARG A 160 1.88 -3.54 -30.67
CA ARG A 160 0.60 -2.90 -31.02
C ARG A 160 0.21 -3.07 -32.48
N GLN A 161 1.16 -3.19 -33.41
CA GLN A 161 0.82 -3.46 -34.81
C GLN A 161 0.24 -4.87 -35.01
N VAL A 162 0.54 -5.81 -34.12
CA VAL A 162 -0.06 -7.15 -34.11
C VAL A 162 -1.51 -7.09 -33.62
N THR A 163 -1.79 -6.33 -32.55
CA THR A 163 -3.13 -6.31 -31.92
C THR A 163 -4.10 -5.33 -32.58
N ALA A 164 -3.62 -4.21 -33.14
CA ALA A 164 -4.46 -3.15 -33.68
C ALA A 164 -5.46 -3.62 -34.77
N PRO A 165 -5.09 -4.47 -35.73
CA PRO A 165 -6.05 -4.98 -36.71
C PRO A 165 -7.14 -5.85 -36.08
N VAL A 166 -6.80 -6.61 -35.03
CA VAL A 166 -7.77 -7.44 -34.29
C VAL A 166 -8.77 -6.54 -33.56
N GLU A 167 -8.28 -5.52 -32.86
CA GLU A 167 -9.12 -4.52 -32.20
C GLU A 167 -10.01 -3.76 -33.20
N ALA A 168 -9.47 -3.40 -34.37
CA ALA A 168 -10.20 -2.68 -35.43
C ALA A 168 -11.21 -3.56 -36.18
N SER A 169 -11.01 -4.88 -36.18
CA SER A 169 -11.92 -5.85 -36.82
C SER A 169 -13.16 -6.18 -35.99
N GLY A 170 -13.23 -5.67 -34.75
CA GLY A 170 -14.38 -5.84 -33.87
C GLY A 170 -15.60 -5.05 -34.36
N ALA A 171 -16.50 -5.69 -35.10
CA ALA A 171 -17.83 -5.15 -35.34
C ALA A 171 -18.68 -5.34 -34.07
N ILE A 172 -18.82 -4.29 -33.25
CA ILE A 172 -19.79 -4.31 -32.14
C ILE A 172 -21.19 -4.26 -32.76
N GLY A 173 -21.95 -5.35 -32.63
CA GLY A 173 -23.35 -5.37 -33.02
C GLY A 173 -24.12 -4.27 -32.28
N THR A 174 -24.98 -3.54 -32.99
CA THR A 174 -25.69 -2.38 -32.43
C THR A 174 -26.82 -2.76 -31.47
N SER A 175 -27.28 -4.02 -31.47
CA SER A 175 -28.44 -4.47 -30.70
C SER A 175 -28.22 -4.43 -29.17
N GLY A 176 -27.09 -4.92 -28.68
CA GLY A 176 -26.76 -4.95 -27.25
C GLY A 176 -26.58 -3.55 -26.64
N PRO A 177 -25.70 -2.70 -27.21
CA PRO A 177 -25.53 -1.32 -26.77
C PRO A 177 -26.82 -0.52 -26.88
N LYS A 178 -27.60 -0.69 -27.95
CA LYS A 178 -28.87 0.01 -28.11
C LYS A 178 -29.85 -0.30 -26.97
N LEU A 179 -30.01 -1.57 -26.59
CA LEU A 179 -30.88 -1.94 -25.46
C LEU A 179 -30.41 -1.28 -24.14
N ALA A 180 -29.10 -1.26 -23.88
CA ALA A 180 -28.54 -0.64 -22.68
C ALA A 180 -28.71 0.90 -22.68
N PHE A 181 -28.42 1.56 -23.81
CA PHE A 181 -28.58 3.00 -23.95
C PHE A 181 -30.04 3.43 -23.95
N ASP A 182 -30.93 2.70 -24.62
CA ASP A 182 -32.37 2.97 -24.59
C ASP A 182 -32.90 2.86 -23.16
N ALA A 183 -32.48 1.85 -22.39
CA ALA A 183 -32.83 1.74 -20.98
C ALA A 183 -32.23 2.89 -20.13
N LEU A 184 -30.96 3.25 -20.34
CA LEU A 184 -30.31 4.31 -19.56
C LEU A 184 -30.92 5.69 -19.84
N LEU A 185 -31.23 5.97 -21.11
CA LEU A 185 -31.73 7.26 -21.59
C LEU A 185 -33.25 7.36 -21.55
N GLN A 186 -33.96 6.26 -21.22
CA GLN A 186 -35.39 6.25 -21.01
C GLN A 186 -35.81 7.34 -20.01
N GLN A 187 -36.72 8.19 -20.45
CA GLN A 187 -37.36 9.20 -19.61
C GLN A 187 -38.85 8.89 -19.45
N ARG A 188 -39.38 9.28 -18.28
CA ARG A 188 -40.81 9.23 -17.97
C ARG A 188 -41.21 10.53 -17.28
N GLU A 189 -42.35 11.07 -17.66
CA GLU A 189 -43.00 12.14 -16.93
C GLU A 189 -43.90 11.51 -15.86
N VAL A 190 -43.69 11.89 -14.60
CA VAL A 190 -44.42 11.32 -13.46
C VAL A 190 -45.02 12.41 -12.59
N GLN A 191 -46.20 12.12 -12.06
CA GLN A 191 -46.81 12.88 -10.98
C GLN A 191 -46.86 11.99 -9.73
N LEU A 192 -46.54 12.56 -8.57
CA LEU A 192 -46.37 11.80 -7.33
C LEU A 192 -47.39 12.27 -6.30
N GLN A 193 -47.97 11.32 -5.56
CA GLN A 193 -48.71 11.60 -4.34
C GLN A 193 -48.13 10.74 -3.23
N ARG A 194 -47.58 11.39 -2.21
CA ARG A 194 -46.97 10.73 -1.06
C ARG A 194 -47.96 10.71 0.09
N PHE A 195 -48.04 9.56 0.76
CA PHE A 195 -48.81 9.37 1.99
C PHE A 195 -47.80 9.22 3.13
N ASP A 196 -47.50 10.32 3.82
CA ASP A 196 -46.48 10.30 4.88
C ASP A 196 -47.06 9.74 6.17
N ILE A 197 -46.31 8.86 6.84
CA ILE A 197 -46.72 8.24 8.12
C ILE A 197 -47.07 9.33 9.15
N LYS A 198 -46.39 10.48 9.12
CA LYS A 198 -46.64 11.59 10.04
C LYS A 198 -48.06 12.14 9.96
N ASP A 199 -48.67 12.13 8.78
CA ASP A 199 -50.02 12.66 8.55
C ASP A 199 -51.13 11.79 9.20
N PHE A 200 -50.80 10.51 9.46
CA PHE A 200 -51.68 9.55 10.10
C PHE A 200 -51.38 9.42 11.60
N ALA A 201 -50.11 9.52 11.99
CA ALA A 201 -49.67 9.39 13.39
C ALA A 201 -50.41 10.34 14.35
N ALA A 202 -50.67 11.58 13.94
CA ALA A 202 -51.36 12.58 14.77
C ALA A 202 -52.83 12.21 15.11
N LYS A 203 -53.45 11.32 14.32
CA LYS A 203 -54.84 10.88 14.49
C LYS A 203 -54.95 9.57 15.28
N ILE A 204 -53.82 8.96 15.62
CA ILE A 204 -53.75 7.65 16.27
C ILE A 204 -53.45 7.85 17.74
N ASN A 205 -54.36 7.38 18.59
CA ASN A 205 -54.19 7.39 20.02
C ASN A 205 -54.42 5.98 20.58
N PRO A 206 -53.37 5.14 20.65
CA PRO A 206 -53.52 3.76 21.11
C PRO A 206 -53.98 3.74 22.57
N THR A 207 -54.90 2.84 22.87
CA THR A 207 -55.36 2.54 24.22
C THR A 207 -54.28 1.81 25.02
N ASP A 208 -54.36 1.87 26.34
CA ASP A 208 -53.44 1.14 27.23
C ASP A 208 -53.48 -0.37 26.97
N ALA A 209 -54.63 -0.92 26.57
CA ALA A 209 -54.77 -2.33 26.20
C ALA A 209 -54.01 -2.67 24.91
N GLU A 210 -54.03 -1.78 23.90
CA GLU A 210 -53.27 -1.96 22.66
C GLU A 210 -51.76 -1.81 22.88
N ILE A 211 -51.35 -0.91 23.76
CA ILE A 211 -49.95 -0.74 24.18
C ILE A 211 -49.45 -2.00 24.90
N ASP A 212 -50.23 -2.53 25.84
CA ASP A 212 -49.91 -3.77 26.57
C ASP A 212 -49.84 -4.98 25.62
N ALA A 213 -50.79 -5.11 24.70
CA ALA A 213 -50.79 -6.17 23.68
C ALA A 213 -49.57 -6.06 22.76
N PHE A 214 -49.22 -4.86 22.30
CA PHE A 214 -48.06 -4.63 21.43
C PHE A 214 -46.73 -4.95 22.12
N TYR A 215 -46.62 -4.64 23.42
CA TYR A 215 -45.46 -4.98 24.24
C TYR A 215 -45.34 -6.48 24.53
N LYS A 216 -46.46 -7.17 24.78
CA LYS A 216 -46.50 -8.62 25.06
C LYS A 216 -46.36 -9.51 23.82
N ASP A 217 -46.54 -8.95 22.63
CA ASP A 217 -46.34 -9.68 21.37
C ASP A 217 -44.86 -10.11 21.21
N ALA A 218 -44.66 -11.42 21.09
CA ALA A 218 -43.34 -12.04 20.95
C ALA A 218 -42.56 -11.51 19.74
N ALA A 219 -43.24 -11.07 18.67
CA ALA A 219 -42.60 -10.47 17.50
C ALA A 219 -42.01 -9.08 17.78
N ASN A 220 -42.44 -8.41 18.86
CA ASN A 220 -41.95 -7.09 19.25
C ASN A 220 -41.02 -7.12 20.47
N ALA A 221 -40.97 -8.22 21.22
CA ALA A 221 -40.19 -8.36 22.45
C ALA A 221 -38.71 -7.94 22.30
N ALA A 222 -38.06 -8.33 21.18
CA ALA A 222 -36.66 -7.97 20.91
C ALA A 222 -36.43 -6.45 20.75
N LYS A 223 -37.45 -5.68 20.36
CA LYS A 223 -37.35 -4.21 20.16
C LYS A 223 -37.29 -3.44 21.48
N PHE A 224 -37.69 -4.07 22.58
CA PHE A 224 -37.75 -3.47 23.91
C PHE A 224 -36.64 -3.99 24.83
N GLN A 225 -35.86 -4.96 24.38
CA GLN A 225 -34.75 -5.49 25.15
C GLN A 225 -33.67 -4.43 25.30
N LEU A 226 -33.34 -4.08 26.54
CA LEU A 226 -32.15 -3.29 26.82
C LEU A 226 -30.93 -4.22 26.66
N PRO A 227 -29.89 -3.79 25.92
CA PRO A 227 -28.67 -4.58 25.80
C PRO A 227 -28.00 -4.73 27.16
N GLU A 228 -27.17 -5.76 27.29
CA GLU A 228 -26.33 -5.89 28.47
C GLU A 228 -25.31 -4.76 28.55
N THR A 229 -25.03 -4.28 29.76
CA THR A 229 -24.04 -3.22 30.02
C THR A 229 -23.12 -3.62 31.15
N ALA A 230 -21.88 -3.13 31.13
CA ALA A 230 -20.93 -3.29 32.21
C ALA A 230 -20.37 -1.92 32.62
N GLN A 231 -20.35 -1.64 33.92
CA GLN A 231 -19.53 -0.57 34.48
C GLN A 231 -18.15 -1.15 34.72
N ILE A 232 -17.13 -0.47 34.22
CA ILE A 232 -15.74 -0.90 34.29
C ILE A 232 -14.86 0.18 34.91
N GLN A 233 -13.81 -0.28 35.59
CA GLN A 233 -12.57 0.45 35.74
C GLN A 233 -11.60 -0.02 34.67
N TYR A 234 -10.75 0.86 34.13
CA TYR A 234 -9.70 0.45 33.20
C TYR A 234 -8.46 1.33 33.33
N VAL A 235 -7.34 0.79 32.91
CA VAL A 235 -6.02 1.42 32.95
C VAL A 235 -5.37 1.29 31.59
N VAL A 236 -4.71 2.35 31.15
CA VAL A 236 -4.10 2.44 29.82
C VAL A 236 -2.60 2.62 30.01
N LEU A 237 -1.82 1.73 29.38
CA LEU A 237 -0.40 1.89 29.18
C LEU A 237 -0.16 2.33 27.74
N ASP A 238 0.38 3.52 27.55
CA ASP A 238 0.81 4.01 26.24
C ASP A 238 2.19 4.68 26.29
N VAL A 239 2.80 4.83 25.12
CA VAL A 239 4.14 5.44 24.98
C VAL A 239 4.12 6.92 25.37
N GLU A 240 3.01 7.64 25.22
CA GLU A 240 2.91 9.06 25.56
C GLU A 240 2.96 9.31 27.07
N ALA A 241 2.34 8.43 27.86
CA ALA A 241 2.44 8.42 29.32
C ALA A 241 3.90 8.18 29.75
N LEU A 242 4.58 7.23 29.11
CA LEU A 242 5.97 6.90 29.43
C LEU A 242 6.96 7.99 29.01
N LYS A 243 6.74 8.69 27.88
CA LYS A 243 7.61 9.76 27.36
C LYS A 243 7.84 10.89 28.38
N LYS A 244 6.87 11.16 29.25
CA LYS A 244 6.94 12.20 30.29
C LYS A 244 7.97 11.88 31.37
N ASP A 245 8.21 10.59 31.61
CA ASP A 245 9.11 10.10 32.65
C ASP A 245 10.47 9.65 32.11
N VAL A 246 10.65 9.62 30.78
CA VAL A 246 11.95 9.30 30.16
C VAL A 246 12.96 10.41 30.47
N LYS A 247 14.01 10.02 31.18
CA LYS A 247 15.22 10.80 31.41
C LYS A 247 16.35 10.23 30.56
N PHE A 248 17.15 11.11 29.97
CA PHE A 248 18.39 10.78 29.27
C PHE A 248 19.47 11.75 29.73
N SER A 249 20.71 11.28 29.71
CA SER A 249 21.90 12.07 30.00
C SER A 249 22.42 12.77 28.74
N GLU A 250 23.30 13.75 28.92
CA GLU A 250 24.01 14.37 27.80
C GLU A 250 24.90 13.37 27.05
N ASP A 251 25.44 12.38 27.77
CA ASP A 251 26.21 11.28 27.18
C ASP A 251 25.35 10.40 26.26
N ASP A 252 24.08 10.16 26.60
CA ASP A 252 23.14 9.41 25.75
C ASP A 252 22.89 10.14 24.42
N LEU A 253 22.72 11.47 24.48
CA LEU A 253 22.50 12.31 23.30
C LEU A 253 23.74 12.36 22.40
N LEU A 254 24.93 12.52 23.01
CA LEU A 254 26.19 12.54 22.28
C LEU A 254 26.51 11.19 21.65
N SER A 255 26.24 10.09 22.37
CA SER A 255 26.42 8.72 21.86
C SER A 255 25.49 8.47 20.68
N TYR A 256 24.20 8.82 20.82
CA TYR A 256 23.23 8.72 19.74
C TYR A 256 23.66 9.52 18.51
N TYR A 257 24.05 10.78 18.69
CA TYR A 257 24.50 11.64 17.59
C TYR A 257 25.74 11.07 16.89
N LYS A 258 26.71 10.51 17.64
CA LYS A 258 27.91 9.87 17.06
C LYS A 258 27.56 8.63 16.24
N GLU A 259 26.73 7.75 16.77
CA GLU A 259 26.28 6.52 16.10
C GLU A 259 25.43 6.81 14.86
N ASN A 260 24.69 7.93 14.87
CA ASN A 260 23.79 8.34 13.80
C ASN A 260 24.33 9.52 12.97
N ALA A 261 25.64 9.82 13.07
CA ALA A 261 26.23 11.04 12.50
C ALA A 261 26.06 11.17 10.97
N SER A 262 25.90 10.04 10.26
CA SER A 262 25.62 10.02 8.82
C SER A 262 24.24 10.58 8.46
N ARG A 263 23.28 10.58 9.39
CA ARG A 263 21.92 11.13 9.20
C ARG A 263 21.88 12.65 9.38
N TYR A 264 22.89 13.22 10.02
CA TYR A 264 22.97 14.64 10.37
C TYR A 264 23.95 15.43 9.50
N GLY A 265 24.39 14.87 8.37
CA GLY A 265 25.25 15.54 7.40
C GLY A 265 24.60 15.74 6.04
N VAL A 266 25.17 16.63 5.24
CA VAL A 266 24.90 16.67 3.79
C VAL A 266 25.76 15.59 3.15
N PRO A 267 25.24 14.72 2.27
CA PRO A 267 26.05 13.72 1.57
C PRO A 267 27.26 14.37 0.89
N GLU A 268 28.42 13.73 0.99
CA GLU A 268 29.63 14.17 0.29
C GLU A 268 29.49 13.87 -1.20
N GLU A 269 29.52 14.91 -2.02
CA GLU A 269 29.44 14.83 -3.47
C GLU A 269 30.77 15.23 -4.11
N ARG A 270 31.17 14.45 -5.13
CA ARG A 270 32.37 14.65 -5.94
C ARG A 270 31.92 14.98 -7.36
N ARG A 271 32.50 16.02 -7.97
CA ARG A 271 32.36 16.28 -9.40
C ARG A 271 33.63 15.81 -10.09
N ALA A 272 33.50 14.96 -11.09
CA ALA A 272 34.64 14.46 -11.85
C ALA A 272 34.36 14.49 -13.35
N SER A 273 35.41 14.68 -14.13
CA SER A 273 35.41 14.46 -15.56
C SER A 273 36.19 13.19 -15.89
N HIS A 274 35.78 12.45 -16.91
CA HIS A 274 36.48 11.22 -17.30
C HIS A 274 36.67 11.05 -18.81
N ILE A 275 37.65 10.23 -19.17
CA ILE A 275 37.84 9.71 -20.52
C ILE A 275 37.75 8.19 -20.41
N LEU A 276 36.75 7.59 -21.05
CA LEU A 276 36.59 6.14 -21.12
C LEU A 276 37.12 5.60 -22.44
N ILE A 277 38.04 4.64 -22.38
CA ILE A 277 38.36 3.75 -23.50
C ILE A 277 37.72 2.40 -23.23
N LYS A 278 36.69 2.07 -24.03
CA LYS A 278 35.89 0.84 -23.87
C LYS A 278 36.77 -0.38 -24.11
N ALA A 279 36.75 -1.29 -23.15
CA ALA A 279 37.34 -2.62 -23.25
C ALA A 279 36.71 -3.47 -22.15
N GLU A 280 35.63 -4.16 -22.48
CA GLU A 280 34.94 -5.01 -21.52
C GLU A 280 35.91 -6.00 -20.88
N ARG A 281 35.69 -6.34 -19.61
CA ARG A 281 36.58 -7.25 -18.89
C ARG A 281 36.67 -8.64 -19.53
N SER A 282 35.63 -9.04 -20.26
CA SER A 282 35.52 -10.26 -21.06
C SER A 282 36.18 -10.18 -22.44
N ALA A 283 36.63 -8.99 -22.88
CA ALA A 283 37.20 -8.80 -24.21
C ALA A 283 38.55 -9.52 -24.36
N PRO A 284 38.95 -9.89 -25.60
CA PRO A 284 40.23 -10.54 -25.87
C PRO A 284 41.41 -9.75 -25.29
N ALA A 285 42.43 -10.46 -24.78
CA ALA A 285 43.58 -9.84 -24.10
C ALA A 285 44.31 -8.81 -25.00
N GLU A 286 44.37 -9.06 -26.31
CA GLU A 286 44.95 -8.13 -27.27
C GLU A 286 44.17 -6.81 -27.38
N GLU A 287 42.83 -6.88 -27.33
CA GLU A 287 41.96 -5.71 -27.39
C GLU A 287 42.08 -4.87 -26.11
N ARG A 288 42.10 -5.53 -24.94
CA ARG A 288 42.34 -4.85 -23.66
C ARG A 288 43.72 -4.20 -23.61
N ALA A 289 44.75 -4.85 -24.14
CA ALA A 289 46.10 -4.29 -24.21
C ALA A 289 46.15 -3.04 -25.10
N LYS A 290 45.47 -3.03 -26.26
CA LYS A 290 45.36 -1.86 -27.13
C LYS A 290 44.60 -0.72 -26.47
N ALA A 291 43.47 -1.01 -25.80
CA ALA A 291 42.69 -0.03 -25.08
C ALA A 291 43.46 0.61 -23.91
N LYS A 292 44.20 -0.22 -23.15
CA LYS A 292 45.08 0.25 -22.08
C LYS A 292 46.19 1.16 -22.60
N ALA A 293 46.88 0.76 -23.67
CA ALA A 293 47.94 1.57 -24.28
C ALA A 293 47.41 2.92 -24.76
N LYS A 294 46.20 2.95 -25.34
CA LYS A 294 45.52 4.19 -25.74
C LYS A 294 45.16 5.07 -24.53
N ALA A 295 44.66 4.47 -23.44
CA ALA A 295 44.39 5.20 -22.20
C ALA A 295 45.69 5.76 -21.58
N GLU A 296 46.79 5.02 -21.61
CA GLU A 296 48.10 5.49 -21.12
C GLU A 296 48.65 6.64 -21.97
N GLU A 297 48.48 6.58 -23.30
CA GLU A 297 48.86 7.66 -24.20
C GLU A 297 48.07 8.94 -23.90
N LEU A 298 46.74 8.85 -23.77
CA LEU A 298 45.87 9.98 -23.45
C LEU A 298 46.19 10.53 -22.05
N LEU A 299 46.48 9.66 -21.08
CA LEU A 299 46.91 10.08 -19.75
C LEU A 299 48.21 10.90 -19.81
N ALA A 300 49.18 10.48 -20.63
CA ALA A 300 50.41 11.22 -20.82
C ALA A 300 50.18 12.61 -21.46
N GLN A 301 49.25 12.71 -22.41
CA GLN A 301 48.87 14.00 -23.03
C GLN A 301 48.18 14.93 -22.01
N VAL A 302 47.19 14.40 -21.27
CA VAL A 302 46.46 15.13 -20.24
C VAL A 302 47.38 15.59 -19.10
N ARG A 303 48.37 14.78 -18.69
CA ARG A 303 49.33 15.19 -17.65
C ARG A 303 50.29 16.28 -18.12
N LYS A 304 50.67 16.30 -19.39
CA LYS A 304 51.50 17.37 -19.97
C LYS A 304 50.73 18.68 -20.10
N ASN A 305 49.43 18.62 -20.39
CA ASN A 305 48.56 19.78 -20.49
C ASN A 305 47.17 19.49 -19.89
N PRO A 306 46.97 19.66 -18.57
CA PRO A 306 45.69 19.37 -17.93
C PRO A 306 44.50 20.17 -18.47
N ALA A 307 44.73 21.36 -19.02
CA ALA A 307 43.68 22.18 -19.65
C ALA A 307 43.10 21.54 -20.92
N SER A 308 43.80 20.56 -21.52
CA SER A 308 43.32 19.83 -22.70
C SER A 308 42.36 18.68 -22.37
N PHE A 309 42.08 18.40 -21.09
CA PHE A 309 41.25 17.25 -20.66
C PHE A 309 39.90 17.23 -21.38
N ALA A 310 39.16 18.34 -21.34
CA ALA A 310 37.82 18.43 -21.92
C ALA A 310 37.84 18.20 -23.45
N GLU A 311 38.82 18.74 -24.16
CA GLU A 311 38.94 18.55 -25.61
C GLU A 311 39.37 17.12 -25.96
N LEU A 312 40.29 16.53 -25.19
CA LEU A 312 40.67 15.13 -25.35
C LEU A 312 39.52 14.17 -25.02
N ALA A 313 38.69 14.49 -24.03
CA ALA A 313 37.49 13.75 -23.70
C ALA A 313 36.47 13.79 -24.83
N LYS A 314 36.16 14.98 -25.38
CA LYS A 314 35.26 15.12 -26.54
C LYS A 314 35.73 14.32 -27.75
N LYS A 315 37.04 14.30 -28.00
CA LYS A 315 37.62 13.65 -29.17
C LYS A 315 37.82 12.14 -29.02
N ASN A 316 38.13 11.66 -27.82
CA ASN A 316 38.64 10.31 -27.62
C ASN A 316 37.83 9.45 -26.64
N SER A 317 37.03 10.05 -25.77
CA SER A 317 36.20 9.29 -24.84
C SER A 317 35.10 8.56 -25.60
N GLN A 318 34.93 7.29 -25.27
CA GLN A 318 33.88 6.41 -25.80
C GLN A 318 32.67 6.34 -24.85
N ASP A 319 32.66 7.17 -23.80
CA ASP A 319 31.45 7.43 -23.01
C ASP A 319 30.56 8.46 -23.71
N GLU A 320 29.52 7.98 -24.40
CA GLU A 320 28.61 8.80 -25.18
C GLU A 320 27.80 9.81 -24.33
N GLY A 321 27.69 9.57 -23.02
CA GLY A 321 26.94 10.41 -22.09
C GLY A 321 27.69 11.69 -21.70
N SER A 322 28.99 11.60 -21.40
CA SER A 322 29.79 12.72 -20.91
C SER A 322 30.77 13.27 -21.95
N ALA A 323 31.18 12.50 -22.97
CA ALA A 323 32.17 12.94 -23.96
C ALA A 323 31.83 14.29 -24.61
N PRO A 324 30.59 14.57 -25.08
CA PRO A 324 30.25 15.87 -25.68
C PRO A 324 30.47 17.06 -24.74
N ASN A 325 30.35 16.84 -23.43
CA ASN A 325 30.54 17.84 -22.37
C ASN A 325 31.95 17.84 -21.80
N GLY A 326 32.94 17.31 -22.53
CA GLY A 326 34.32 17.24 -22.05
C GLY A 326 34.56 16.20 -20.97
N GLY A 327 33.72 15.16 -20.92
CA GLY A 327 33.83 14.06 -19.97
C GLY A 327 33.21 14.35 -18.60
N ASP A 328 32.58 15.50 -18.39
CA ASP A 328 32.01 15.91 -17.09
C ASP A 328 30.79 15.06 -16.69
N LEU A 329 30.85 14.51 -15.49
CA LEU A 329 29.82 13.64 -14.90
C LEU A 329 28.92 14.38 -13.90
N ASP A 330 29.14 15.69 -13.70
CA ASP A 330 28.52 16.50 -12.64
C ASP A 330 28.79 15.94 -11.23
N PHE A 331 28.18 16.52 -10.20
CA PHE A 331 28.28 16.06 -8.82
C PHE A 331 27.54 14.74 -8.62
N PHE A 332 28.23 13.76 -8.02
CA PHE A 332 27.66 12.48 -7.64
C PHE A 332 28.06 12.08 -6.23
N THR A 333 27.20 11.31 -5.56
CA THR A 333 27.46 10.73 -4.25
C THR A 333 28.20 9.40 -4.36
N ARG A 334 28.85 8.99 -3.28
CA ARG A 334 29.47 7.67 -3.17
C ARG A 334 28.44 6.57 -3.44
N GLY A 335 28.82 5.59 -4.25
CA GLY A 335 27.99 4.48 -4.71
C GLY A 335 27.26 4.75 -6.02
N ALA A 336 27.35 5.97 -6.58
CA ALA A 336 26.74 6.29 -7.88
C ALA A 336 27.55 5.74 -9.06
N MET A 337 28.88 5.55 -8.91
CA MET A 337 29.75 4.98 -9.94
C MET A 337 30.16 3.55 -9.58
N VAL A 338 30.70 2.83 -10.56
CA VAL A 338 31.29 1.49 -10.33
C VAL A 338 32.41 1.55 -9.30
N LYS A 339 32.54 0.49 -8.51
CA LYS A 339 33.36 0.43 -7.29
C LYS A 339 34.78 0.95 -7.48
N GLU A 340 35.45 0.58 -8.57
CA GLU A 340 36.83 0.95 -8.86
C GLU A 340 36.96 2.44 -9.22
N PHE A 341 36.00 2.99 -9.96
CA PHE A 341 35.92 4.41 -10.30
C PHE A 341 35.67 5.24 -9.04
N ASP A 342 34.69 4.82 -8.24
CA ASP A 342 34.30 5.45 -6.99
C ASP A 342 35.47 5.48 -5.98
N ALA A 343 36.18 4.35 -5.85
CA ALA A 343 37.36 4.27 -5.00
C ALA A 343 38.48 5.23 -5.45
N ALA A 344 38.70 5.37 -6.76
CA ALA A 344 39.69 6.28 -7.31
C ALA A 344 39.33 7.75 -7.05
N VAL A 345 38.11 8.18 -7.39
CA VAL A 345 37.65 9.56 -7.23
C VAL A 345 37.73 10.03 -5.77
N TYR A 346 37.31 9.19 -4.83
CA TYR A 346 37.30 9.56 -3.41
C TYR A 346 38.69 9.53 -2.74
N ALA A 347 39.69 8.93 -3.40
CA ALA A 347 41.09 9.01 -2.95
C ALA A 347 41.80 10.28 -3.47
N MET A 348 41.21 10.99 -4.44
CA MET A 348 41.81 12.14 -5.10
C MET A 348 41.49 13.47 -4.41
N LYS A 349 42.35 14.47 -4.64
CA LYS A 349 42.11 15.88 -4.29
C LYS A 349 41.56 16.66 -5.49
N PRO A 350 40.75 17.72 -5.28
CA PRO A 350 40.29 18.55 -6.38
C PRO A 350 41.45 19.07 -7.25
N GLY A 351 41.29 18.97 -8.56
CA GLY A 351 42.30 19.28 -9.58
C GLY A 351 43.20 18.10 -9.97
N GLU A 352 43.17 16.99 -9.23
CA GLU A 352 44.02 15.83 -9.50
C GLU A 352 43.51 15.00 -10.69
N ILE A 353 44.44 14.36 -11.42
CA ILE A 353 44.17 13.41 -12.50
C ILE A 353 44.68 12.02 -12.07
N SER A 354 43.79 11.02 -12.13
CA SER A 354 44.09 9.65 -11.71
C SER A 354 45.16 8.98 -12.57
N ASN A 355 45.64 7.82 -12.13
CA ASN A 355 46.21 6.84 -13.07
C ASN A 355 45.08 6.22 -13.91
N VAL A 356 45.43 5.38 -14.89
CA VAL A 356 44.42 4.60 -15.61
C VAL A 356 43.70 3.67 -14.63
N VAL A 357 42.37 3.80 -14.53
CA VAL A 357 41.50 2.99 -13.67
C VAL A 357 40.79 1.96 -14.53
N GLU A 358 41.01 0.67 -14.26
CA GLU A 358 40.30 -0.42 -14.93
C GLU A 358 38.96 -0.68 -14.22
N THR A 359 37.88 -0.71 -14.99
CA THR A 359 36.54 -1.12 -14.55
C THR A 359 35.99 -2.17 -15.51
N ASP A 360 34.79 -2.69 -15.25
CA ASP A 360 34.14 -3.63 -16.16
C ASP A 360 33.79 -3.01 -17.54
N PHE A 361 33.79 -1.68 -17.66
CA PHE A 361 33.53 -0.95 -18.91
C PHE A 361 34.80 -0.63 -19.71
N GLY A 362 35.99 -0.83 -19.13
CA GLY A 362 37.28 -0.54 -19.75
C GLY A 362 38.17 0.35 -18.90
N TYR A 363 38.92 1.23 -19.56
CA TYR A 363 39.97 2.02 -18.94
C TYR A 363 39.57 3.49 -18.84
N HIS A 364 39.61 4.02 -17.62
CA HIS A 364 39.21 5.39 -17.31
C HIS A 364 40.40 6.24 -16.93
N ILE A 365 40.43 7.47 -17.42
CA ILE A 365 41.25 8.56 -16.90
C ILE A 365 40.29 9.53 -16.23
N ILE A 366 40.52 9.85 -14.97
CA ILE A 366 39.58 10.63 -14.17
C ILE A 366 40.26 11.91 -13.73
N GLN A 367 39.56 13.04 -13.82
CA GLN A 367 39.94 14.31 -13.23
C GLN A 367 38.90 14.71 -12.20
N LEU A 368 39.29 14.89 -10.94
CA LEU A 368 38.38 15.38 -9.91
C LEU A 368 38.31 16.91 -10.04
N THR A 369 37.14 17.46 -10.35
CA THR A 369 36.96 18.89 -10.62
C THR A 369 36.32 19.66 -9.46
N GLY A 370 35.68 18.96 -8.51
CA GLY A 370 35.14 19.61 -7.31
C GLY A 370 34.66 18.66 -6.23
N THR A 371 34.52 19.19 -5.02
CA THR A 371 33.99 18.51 -3.82
C THR A 371 32.99 19.44 -3.14
N ARG A 372 31.83 18.93 -2.73
CA ARG A 372 30.86 19.68 -1.88
C ARG A 372 30.14 18.74 -0.93
N GLY A 373 29.57 19.29 0.15
CA GLY A 373 28.92 18.49 1.19
C GLY A 373 29.93 17.71 2.03
N GLY A 374 29.46 16.72 2.78
CA GLY A 374 30.26 15.95 3.75
C GLY A 374 30.33 16.61 5.14
N ASP A 375 29.87 17.86 5.26
CA ASP A 375 29.77 18.56 6.54
C ASP A 375 28.65 17.96 7.40
N LYS A 376 29.02 17.55 8.61
CA LYS A 376 28.08 17.15 9.66
C LYS A 376 27.54 18.41 10.33
N LYS A 377 26.22 18.53 10.45
CA LYS A 377 25.61 19.58 11.27
C LYS A 377 26.09 19.38 12.71
N PRO A 378 26.62 20.40 13.39
CA PRO A 378 27.12 20.26 14.75
C PRO A 378 25.99 19.80 15.68
N PHE A 379 26.33 19.03 16.72
CA PHE A 379 25.37 18.47 17.68
C PHE A 379 24.38 19.52 18.19
N GLU A 380 24.86 20.72 18.56
CA GLU A 380 24.01 21.82 19.02
C GLU A 380 22.93 22.25 18.02
N ALA A 381 23.21 22.17 16.72
CA ALA A 381 22.24 22.52 15.67
C ALA A 381 21.15 21.46 15.48
N VAL A 382 21.38 20.21 15.90
CA VAL A 382 20.44 19.09 15.79
C VAL A 382 19.98 18.55 17.15
N ARG A 383 20.35 19.21 18.25
CA ARG A 383 20.12 18.73 19.62
C ARG A 383 18.66 18.40 19.88
N ALA A 384 17.74 19.28 19.51
CA ALA A 384 16.30 19.05 19.70
C ALA A 384 15.77 17.83 18.90
N GLU A 385 16.31 17.59 17.70
CA GLU A 385 15.95 16.41 16.90
C GLU A 385 16.48 15.12 17.55
N VAL A 386 17.74 15.15 18.00
CA VAL A 386 18.38 14.04 18.72
C VAL A 386 17.65 13.74 20.03
N GLU A 387 17.27 14.76 20.81
CA GLU A 387 16.50 14.61 22.05
C GLU A 387 15.15 13.93 21.80
N ASN A 388 14.44 14.33 20.75
CA ASN A 388 13.15 13.72 20.39
C ASN A 388 13.30 12.26 20.00
N GLU A 389 14.33 11.93 19.23
CA GLU A 389 14.55 10.56 18.76
C GLU A 389 15.07 9.66 19.88
N VAL A 390 16.00 10.13 20.73
CA VAL A 390 16.44 9.41 21.94
C VAL A 390 15.27 9.21 22.89
N ARG A 391 14.43 10.23 23.12
CA ARG A 391 13.22 10.11 23.94
C ARG A 391 12.29 9.03 23.40
N LYS A 392 12.06 9.01 22.09
CA LYS A 392 11.21 8.02 21.42
C LYS A 392 11.78 6.60 21.58
N GLN A 393 13.07 6.41 21.35
CA GLN A 393 13.73 5.10 21.47
C GLN A 393 13.72 4.57 22.90
N LEU A 394 14.04 5.42 23.87
CA LEU A 394 13.99 5.05 25.29
C LEU A 394 12.55 4.78 25.74
N ALA A 395 11.58 5.58 25.31
CA ALA A 395 10.17 5.34 25.61
C ALA A 395 9.70 3.99 25.02
N GLN A 396 10.14 3.63 23.82
CA GLN A 396 9.78 2.34 23.20
C GLN A 396 10.41 1.15 23.94
N ARG A 397 11.69 1.24 24.32
CA ARG A 397 12.35 0.20 25.13
C ARG A 397 11.66 0.05 26.48
N ARG A 398 11.39 1.18 27.14
CA ARG A 398 10.68 1.20 28.42
C ARG A 398 9.27 0.64 28.30
N TYR A 399 8.57 0.93 27.21
CA TYR A 399 7.25 0.38 26.94
C TYR A 399 7.30 -1.14 26.86
N ALA A 400 8.28 -1.74 26.18
CA ALA A 400 8.40 -3.20 26.11
C ALA A 400 8.59 -3.83 27.51
N GLU A 401 9.45 -3.24 28.35
CA GLU A 401 9.66 -3.71 29.74
C GLU A 401 8.40 -3.56 30.61
N VAL A 402 7.72 -2.42 30.50
CA VAL A 402 6.55 -2.10 31.31
C VAL A 402 5.32 -2.87 30.83
N ALA A 403 5.22 -3.16 29.52
CA ALA A 403 4.15 -3.95 28.93
C ALA A 403 4.13 -5.39 29.48
N GLU A 404 5.30 -6.01 29.65
CA GLU A 404 5.41 -7.32 30.29
C GLU A 404 4.93 -7.27 31.75
N GLN A 405 5.40 -6.27 32.52
CA GLN A 405 4.96 -6.07 33.91
C GLN A 405 3.46 -5.79 34.01
N PHE A 406 2.91 -5.01 33.08
CA PHE A 406 1.49 -4.70 32.98
C PHE A 406 0.68 -5.99 32.78
N GLY A 407 1.08 -6.84 31.83
CA GLY A 407 0.42 -8.13 31.61
C GLY A 407 0.46 -9.04 32.84
N ASN A 408 1.63 -9.17 33.46
CA ASN A 408 1.82 -10.01 34.65
C ASN A 408 0.99 -9.51 35.84
N LEU A 409 1.02 -8.22 36.14
CA LEU A 409 0.27 -7.64 37.26
C LEU A 409 -1.25 -7.67 37.01
N ALA A 410 -1.70 -7.45 35.77
CA ALA A 410 -3.12 -7.56 35.43
C ALA A 410 -3.65 -8.99 35.70
N TYR A 411 -2.82 -10.00 35.42
CA TYR A 411 -3.15 -11.41 35.62
C TYR A 411 -3.00 -11.87 37.08
N GLU A 412 -1.88 -11.55 37.74
CA GLU A 412 -1.58 -11.99 39.11
C GLU A 412 -2.44 -11.29 40.17
N GLN A 413 -2.77 -10.01 39.98
CA GLN A 413 -3.59 -9.23 40.89
C GLN A 413 -5.02 -9.12 40.35
N SER A 414 -5.65 -10.27 40.11
CA SER A 414 -6.87 -10.37 39.31
C SER A 414 -8.09 -9.65 39.86
N ASP A 415 -8.13 -9.32 41.15
CA ASP A 415 -9.33 -8.79 41.82
C ASP A 415 -9.44 -7.25 41.75
N SER A 416 -8.37 -6.55 41.33
CA SER A 416 -8.36 -5.09 41.25
C SER A 416 -7.26 -4.57 40.32
N LEU A 417 -7.49 -3.42 39.69
CA LEU A 417 -6.46 -2.69 38.93
C LEU A 417 -5.57 -1.81 39.81
N GLN A 418 -5.88 -1.63 41.10
CA GLN A 418 -5.16 -0.71 41.98
C GLN A 418 -3.66 -1.08 42.12
N PRO A 419 -3.27 -2.35 42.36
CA PRO A 419 -1.84 -2.71 42.48
C PRO A 419 -1.06 -2.42 41.19
N LEU A 420 -1.67 -2.67 40.03
CA LEU A 420 -1.09 -2.39 38.73
C LEU A 420 -0.98 -0.87 38.48
N ALA A 421 -2.02 -0.11 38.82
CA ALA A 421 -2.03 1.35 38.73
C ALA A 421 -0.95 1.99 39.61
N ASP A 422 -0.81 1.55 40.86
CA ASP A 422 0.17 2.08 41.80
C ASP A 422 1.61 1.73 41.38
N LYS A 423 1.84 0.46 41.01
CA LYS A 423 3.17 -0.04 40.63
C LYS A 423 3.70 0.65 39.37
N LEU A 424 2.82 0.89 38.40
CA LEU A 424 3.17 1.49 37.10
C LEU A 424 2.85 2.98 37.02
N LYS A 425 2.34 3.58 38.10
CA LYS A 425 1.90 4.99 38.19
C LYS A 425 0.89 5.38 37.10
N LEU A 426 -0.01 4.47 36.77
CA LEU A 426 -1.06 4.67 35.78
C LEU A 426 -2.34 5.18 36.45
N GLN A 427 -3.18 5.88 35.68
CA GLN A 427 -4.47 6.37 36.16
C GLN A 427 -5.59 5.37 35.88
N ILE A 428 -6.38 5.06 36.90
CA ILE A 428 -7.62 4.29 36.74
C ILE A 428 -8.71 5.22 36.21
N GLN A 429 -9.34 4.81 35.12
CA GLN A 429 -10.47 5.48 34.49
C GLN A 429 -11.73 4.63 34.66
N THR A 430 -12.92 5.22 34.53
CA THR A 430 -14.20 4.52 34.63
C THR A 430 -15.06 4.74 33.38
N ALA A 431 -15.84 3.73 33.00
CA ALA A 431 -16.78 3.83 31.88
C ALA A 431 -17.96 2.86 32.03
N THR A 432 -19.07 3.17 31.35
CA THR A 432 -20.15 2.21 31.10
C THR A 432 -20.08 1.78 29.64
N VAL A 433 -19.97 0.48 29.41
CA VAL A 433 -19.76 -0.10 28.07
C VAL A 433 -20.85 -1.12 27.71
N GLN A 434 -20.95 -1.40 26.42
CA GLN A 434 -21.77 -2.47 25.81
C GLN A 434 -20.84 -3.39 24.98
N ARG A 435 -21.33 -4.53 24.50
CA ARG A 435 -20.54 -5.43 23.65
C ARG A 435 -20.03 -4.74 22.38
N GLN A 436 -20.80 -3.79 21.85
CA GLN A 436 -20.41 -2.98 20.70
C GLN A 436 -19.95 -1.59 21.16
N PRO A 437 -18.93 -1.01 20.49
CA PRO A 437 -18.54 0.37 20.72
C PRO A 437 -19.72 1.31 20.52
N GLN A 438 -19.88 2.28 21.42
CA GLN A 438 -20.88 3.33 21.25
C GLN A 438 -20.50 4.22 20.05
N PRO A 439 -21.47 4.76 19.29
CA PRO A 439 -21.19 5.73 18.25
C PRO A 439 -20.34 6.90 18.78
N GLY A 440 -19.18 7.14 18.16
CA GLY A 440 -18.24 8.18 18.60
C GLY A 440 -17.29 7.78 19.73
N ALA A 441 -17.24 6.50 20.13
CA ALA A 441 -16.23 6.01 21.07
C ALA A 441 -14.80 6.28 20.52
N LEU A 442 -13.92 6.75 21.39
CA LEU A 442 -12.52 7.05 21.08
C LEU A 442 -11.59 6.20 21.96
N GLY A 443 -10.36 5.99 21.46
CA GLY A 443 -9.31 5.30 22.20
C GLY A 443 -9.69 3.87 22.60
N PRO A 444 -9.33 3.42 23.81
CA PRO A 444 -9.58 2.04 24.27
C PRO A 444 -11.02 1.56 24.18
N LEU A 445 -12.00 2.45 24.43
CA LEU A 445 -13.42 2.09 24.44
C LEU A 445 -14.00 1.86 23.04
N ALA A 446 -13.25 2.22 21.99
CA ALA A 446 -13.57 1.88 20.61
C ALA A 446 -13.09 0.46 20.23
N SER A 447 -12.25 -0.19 21.05
CA SER A 447 -11.69 -1.51 20.75
C SER A 447 -12.71 -2.61 21.01
N THR A 448 -13.13 -3.30 19.95
CA THR A 448 -13.99 -4.49 20.07
C THR A 448 -13.32 -5.60 20.89
N LYS A 449 -12.00 -5.77 20.77
CA LYS A 449 -11.24 -6.78 21.55
C LYS A 449 -11.35 -6.52 23.05
N LEU A 450 -11.25 -5.26 23.47
CA LEU A 450 -11.37 -4.91 24.88
C LEU A 450 -12.79 -5.18 25.38
N LEU A 451 -13.80 -4.80 24.60
CA LEU A 451 -15.19 -5.05 24.94
C LEU A 451 -15.49 -6.55 25.01
N ASP A 452 -14.99 -7.35 24.08
CA ASP A 452 -15.13 -8.81 24.11
C ASP A 452 -14.52 -9.41 25.39
N ALA A 453 -13.35 -8.92 25.81
CA ALA A 453 -12.72 -9.34 27.07
C ALA A 453 -13.54 -8.92 28.31
N VAL A 454 -14.06 -7.69 28.33
CA VAL A 454 -14.92 -7.17 29.42
C VAL A 454 -16.19 -8.00 29.57
N PHE A 455 -16.80 -8.41 28.47
CA PHE A 455 -18.01 -9.25 28.47
C PHE A 455 -17.71 -10.77 28.40
N GLY A 456 -16.45 -11.14 28.64
CA GLY A 456 -15.98 -12.52 28.71
C GLY A 456 -16.32 -13.19 30.05
N ALA A 457 -16.22 -14.53 30.08
CA ALA A 457 -16.58 -15.31 31.27
C ALA A 457 -15.68 -14.96 32.48
N ASP A 458 -14.39 -14.73 32.28
CA ASP A 458 -13.47 -14.40 33.37
C ASP A 458 -13.76 -13.05 34.02
N ALA A 459 -14.05 -12.03 33.22
CA ALA A 459 -14.40 -10.71 33.73
C ALA A 459 -15.79 -10.68 34.39
N LEU A 460 -16.80 -11.32 33.78
CA LEU A 460 -18.18 -11.26 34.29
C LEU A 460 -18.47 -12.26 35.41
N ARG A 461 -18.00 -13.51 35.29
CA ARG A 461 -18.32 -14.58 36.26
C ARG A 461 -17.28 -14.68 37.36
N ASN A 462 -16.01 -14.64 36.97
CA ASN A 462 -14.89 -14.79 37.92
C ASN A 462 -14.48 -13.43 38.53
N LYS A 463 -15.08 -12.32 38.07
CA LYS A 463 -14.79 -10.94 38.50
C LYS A 463 -13.30 -10.57 38.42
N ARG A 464 -12.61 -11.16 37.43
CA ARG A 464 -11.18 -10.91 37.22
C ARG A 464 -10.97 -9.69 36.33
N ASN A 465 -9.80 -9.07 36.46
CA ASN A 465 -9.28 -8.17 35.46
C ASN A 465 -9.24 -8.88 34.10
N THR A 466 -9.48 -8.14 33.02
CA THR A 466 -9.20 -8.64 31.67
C THR A 466 -7.70 -8.83 31.51
N GLU A 467 -7.32 -9.68 30.55
CA GLU A 467 -5.95 -9.69 30.05
C GLU A 467 -5.52 -8.30 29.54
N ALA A 468 -4.21 -8.13 29.33
CA ALA A 468 -3.69 -6.95 28.68
C ALA A 468 -4.06 -6.96 27.19
N VAL A 469 -5.08 -6.19 26.83
CA VAL A 469 -5.59 -6.10 25.46
C VAL A 469 -4.86 -4.98 24.72
N GLU A 470 -4.29 -5.31 23.57
CA GLU A 470 -3.74 -4.31 22.65
C GLU A 470 -4.89 -3.58 21.94
N THR A 471 -4.99 -2.28 22.19
CA THR A 471 -6.08 -1.41 21.66
C THR A 471 -5.60 -0.39 20.63
N GLY A 472 -4.28 -0.29 20.43
CA GLY A 472 -3.64 0.56 19.42
C GLY A 472 -2.12 0.37 19.39
N PRO A 473 -1.39 1.03 18.46
CA PRO A 473 0.06 0.91 18.35
C PRO A 473 0.75 1.32 19.65
N SER A 474 1.43 0.37 20.30
CA SER A 474 2.05 0.56 21.61
C SER A 474 1.06 1.11 22.66
N GLN A 475 -0.16 0.54 22.69
CA GLN A 475 -1.18 0.80 23.69
C GLN A 475 -1.79 -0.51 24.23
N LEU A 476 -1.61 -0.77 25.53
CA LEU A 476 -2.22 -1.88 26.26
C LEU A 476 -3.25 -1.38 27.25
N VAL A 477 -4.32 -2.16 27.41
CA VAL A 477 -5.43 -1.83 28.31
C VAL A 477 -5.88 -3.08 29.05
N SER A 478 -6.11 -2.94 30.35
CA SER A 478 -6.79 -3.94 31.16
C SER A 478 -7.97 -3.26 31.85
N ALA A 479 -9.08 -3.99 31.97
CA ALA A 479 -10.31 -3.52 32.55
C ALA A 479 -10.77 -4.46 33.67
N HIS A 480 -11.53 -3.93 34.62
CA HIS A 480 -12.14 -4.66 35.72
C HIS A 480 -13.62 -4.29 35.80
N VAL A 481 -14.49 -5.30 35.81
CA VAL A 481 -15.95 -5.09 35.84
C VAL A 481 -16.40 -4.84 37.28
N THR A 482 -16.89 -3.63 37.55
CA THR A 482 -17.42 -3.27 38.87
C THR A 482 -18.90 -3.61 39.01
N GLN A 483 -19.67 -3.51 37.92
CA GLN A 483 -21.09 -3.86 37.90
C GLN A 483 -21.49 -4.40 36.52
N TYR A 484 -22.21 -5.52 36.49
CA TYR A 484 -22.80 -6.07 35.27
C TYR A 484 -24.32 -6.01 35.33
N ASN A 485 -24.93 -5.53 34.25
CA ASN A 485 -26.38 -5.50 34.07
C ASN A 485 -26.73 -6.39 32.86
N PRO A 486 -27.34 -7.55 33.07
CA PRO A 486 -27.69 -8.44 31.97
C PRO A 486 -28.76 -7.81 31.07
N ALA A 487 -28.77 -8.24 29.80
CA ALA A 487 -29.81 -7.86 28.86
C ALA A 487 -31.16 -8.28 29.42
N ARG A 488 -32.10 -7.34 29.49
CA ARG A 488 -33.43 -7.59 30.05
C ARG A 488 -34.47 -6.81 29.28
N VAL A 489 -35.69 -7.35 29.25
CA VAL A 489 -36.86 -6.58 28.85
C VAL A 489 -37.33 -5.82 30.10
N PRO A 490 -37.20 -4.49 30.13
CA PRO A 490 -37.64 -3.69 31.27
C PRO A 490 -39.18 -3.73 31.36
N PRO A 491 -39.78 -3.64 32.57
CA PRO A 491 -41.23 -3.57 32.74
C PRO A 491 -41.88 -2.53 31.83
N LEU A 492 -43.12 -2.79 31.37
CA LEU A 492 -43.86 -1.88 30.49
C LEU A 492 -43.91 -0.45 31.06
N ALA A 493 -44.00 -0.29 32.38
CA ALA A 493 -43.99 1.02 33.02
C ALA A 493 -42.75 1.87 32.66
N ASP A 494 -41.58 1.24 32.51
CA ASP A 494 -40.31 1.91 32.24
C ASP A 494 -40.15 2.29 30.77
N VAL A 495 -40.89 1.62 29.86
CA VAL A 495 -40.78 1.80 28.41
C VAL A 495 -42.10 2.16 27.72
N LYS A 496 -43.15 2.50 28.48
CA LYS A 496 -44.52 2.73 27.97
C LYS A 496 -44.56 3.73 26.83
N ASP A 497 -43.84 4.85 26.97
CA ASP A 497 -43.78 5.89 25.94
C ASP A 497 -43.11 5.40 24.66
N LYS A 498 -42.04 4.60 24.78
CA LYS A 498 -41.35 4.03 23.62
C LYS A 498 -42.22 3.00 22.90
N VAL A 499 -42.92 2.16 23.66
CA VAL A 499 -43.88 1.18 23.13
C VAL A 499 -44.99 1.91 22.38
N ARG A 500 -45.55 2.98 22.96
CA ARG A 500 -46.58 3.80 22.33
C ARG A 500 -46.09 4.46 21.04
N GLU A 501 -44.90 5.05 21.03
CA GLU A 501 -44.30 5.67 19.85
C GLU A 501 -44.18 4.65 18.70
N LEU A 502 -43.64 3.46 18.98
CA LEU A 502 -43.49 2.40 17.98
C LEU A 502 -44.85 1.86 17.50
N LEU A 503 -45.84 1.74 18.39
CA LEU A 503 -47.19 1.33 18.02
C LEU A 503 -47.88 2.37 17.14
N VAL A 504 -47.79 3.66 17.49
CA VAL A 504 -48.30 4.76 16.65
C VAL A 504 -47.64 4.71 15.28
N LYS A 505 -46.31 4.53 15.20
CA LYS A 505 -45.60 4.43 13.93
C LYS A 505 -46.09 3.24 13.09
N LYS A 506 -46.30 2.07 13.71
CA LYS A 506 -46.83 0.87 13.03
C LYS A 506 -48.23 1.13 12.47
N LEU A 507 -49.17 1.56 13.31
CA LEU A 507 -50.55 1.79 12.92
C LEU A 507 -50.66 2.92 11.87
N ALA A 508 -49.84 3.96 12.01
CA ALA A 508 -49.76 5.04 11.03
C ALA A 508 -49.25 4.55 9.67
N GLY A 509 -48.25 3.67 9.66
CA GLY A 509 -47.75 3.03 8.44
C GLY A 509 -48.81 2.17 7.76
N GLU A 510 -49.57 1.39 8.53
CA GLU A 510 -50.69 0.59 8.03
C GLU A 510 -51.80 1.46 7.42
N GLN A 511 -52.16 2.57 8.07
CA GLN A 511 -53.15 3.51 7.55
C GLN A 511 -52.67 4.25 6.29
N ALA A 512 -51.41 4.72 6.27
CA ALA A 512 -50.81 5.37 5.11
C ALA A 512 -50.78 4.42 3.90
N ARG A 513 -50.41 3.15 4.12
CA ARG A 513 -50.42 2.12 3.10
C ARG A 513 -51.83 1.87 2.57
N LYS A 514 -52.82 1.70 3.45
CA LYS A 514 -54.22 1.49 3.05
C LYS A 514 -54.76 2.68 2.25
N ALA A 515 -54.44 3.90 2.64
CA ALA A 515 -54.81 5.11 1.89
C ALA A 515 -54.15 5.16 0.51
N GLY A 516 -52.85 4.82 0.43
CA GLY A 516 -52.12 4.74 -0.84
C GLY A 516 -52.65 3.65 -1.78
N GLU A 517 -52.95 2.45 -1.26
CA GLU A 517 -53.53 1.35 -2.03
C GLU A 517 -54.94 1.70 -2.56
N ALA A 518 -55.78 2.34 -1.74
CA ALA A 518 -57.07 2.85 -2.17
C ALA A 518 -56.93 3.93 -3.25
N ARG A 519 -55.99 4.86 -3.10
CA ARG A 519 -55.71 5.89 -4.12
C ARG A 519 -55.20 5.28 -5.42
N LEU A 520 -54.32 4.29 -5.35
CA LEU A 520 -53.81 3.58 -6.51
C LEU A 520 -54.94 2.86 -7.27
N ALA A 521 -55.85 2.19 -6.55
CA ALA A 521 -57.01 1.56 -7.15
C ALA A 521 -57.92 2.57 -7.86
N ALA A 522 -58.16 3.73 -7.24
CA ALA A 522 -58.93 4.82 -7.85
C ALA A 522 -58.27 5.36 -9.13
N LEU A 523 -56.96 5.61 -9.12
CA LEU A 523 -56.21 6.07 -10.29
C LEU A 523 -56.20 5.04 -11.43
N LYS A 524 -56.16 3.73 -11.11
CA LYS A 524 -56.28 2.67 -12.12
C LYS A 524 -57.67 2.59 -12.74
N ALA A 525 -58.72 2.90 -11.98
CA ALA A 525 -60.09 2.94 -12.47
C ALA A 525 -60.39 4.22 -13.26
N ASN A 526 -59.80 5.35 -12.88
CA ASN A 526 -59.94 6.64 -13.54
C ASN A 526 -58.62 7.42 -13.52
N ALA A 527 -57.82 7.29 -14.58
CA ALA A 527 -56.51 7.94 -14.66
C ALA A 527 -56.59 9.48 -14.84
N ALA A 528 -57.77 10.03 -15.12
CA ALA A 528 -57.96 11.48 -15.24
C ALA A 528 -58.11 12.19 -13.88
N ASP A 529 -58.33 11.44 -12.79
CA ASP A 529 -58.43 12.00 -11.45
C ASP A 529 -57.04 12.38 -10.91
N THR A 530 -56.59 13.59 -11.25
CA THR A 530 -55.28 14.13 -10.84
C THR A 530 -55.28 14.79 -9.46
N ALA A 531 -56.38 14.69 -8.70
CA ALA A 531 -56.48 15.36 -7.40
C ALA A 531 -55.38 14.91 -6.42
N GLY A 532 -54.66 15.86 -5.83
CA GLY A 532 -53.60 15.59 -4.85
C GLY A 532 -52.30 15.02 -5.43
N LEU A 533 -52.19 14.87 -6.75
CA LEU A 533 -50.93 14.59 -7.43
C LEU A 533 -50.09 15.89 -7.52
N ALA A 534 -48.79 15.78 -7.27
CA ALA A 534 -47.85 16.87 -7.45
C ALA A 534 -47.68 17.22 -8.94
N ALA A 535 -47.01 18.35 -9.20
CA ALA A 535 -46.63 18.74 -10.55
C ALA A 535 -45.81 17.64 -11.22
N ALA A 536 -46.01 17.50 -12.53
CA ALA A 536 -45.31 16.51 -13.32
C ALA A 536 -43.81 16.81 -13.40
N VAL A 537 -42.99 15.78 -13.24
CA VAL A 537 -41.52 15.87 -13.31
C VAL A 537 -40.97 14.78 -14.22
N SER A 538 -39.95 15.12 -15.01
CA SER A 538 -39.26 14.16 -15.87
C SER A 538 -38.18 13.42 -15.07
N VAL A 539 -38.27 12.10 -15.05
CA VAL A 539 -37.32 11.20 -14.37
C VAL A 539 -36.64 10.24 -15.34
N SER A 540 -35.40 9.87 -15.03
CA SER A 540 -34.65 8.79 -15.69
C SER A 540 -33.70 8.12 -14.72
N ARG A 541 -33.07 7.02 -15.14
CA ARG A 541 -32.01 6.34 -14.37
C ARG A 541 -30.85 7.29 -14.01
N ALA A 542 -30.53 8.24 -14.90
CA ALA A 542 -29.50 9.24 -14.66
C ALA A 542 -29.98 10.47 -13.86
N LYS A 543 -31.28 10.76 -13.86
CA LYS A 543 -31.89 11.91 -13.16
C LYS A 543 -33.14 11.46 -12.41
N PRO A 544 -33.00 10.84 -11.23
CA PRO A 544 -34.13 10.25 -10.51
C PRO A 544 -35.03 11.27 -9.80
N GLN A 545 -34.66 12.56 -9.75
CA GLN A 545 -35.44 13.63 -9.11
C GLN A 545 -35.88 13.32 -7.66
N GLY A 546 -35.00 12.67 -6.88
CA GLY A 546 -35.26 12.31 -5.49
C GLY A 546 -36.04 11.01 -5.28
N LEU A 547 -36.42 10.29 -6.36
CA LEU A 547 -36.96 8.94 -6.26
C LEU A 547 -35.92 7.94 -5.76
N THR A 548 -36.33 7.02 -4.89
CA THR A 548 -35.52 5.85 -4.53
C THR A 548 -35.38 4.92 -5.73
N ARG A 549 -34.40 4.02 -5.67
CA ARG A 549 -34.20 3.00 -6.73
C ARG A 549 -35.47 2.19 -7.00
N ALA A 550 -36.14 1.71 -5.95
CA ALA A 550 -37.37 0.92 -6.08
C ALA A 550 -38.51 1.73 -6.73
N GLN A 551 -38.64 3.01 -6.39
CA GLN A 551 -39.63 3.91 -7.01
C GLN A 551 -39.36 4.12 -8.49
N LEU A 552 -38.09 4.36 -8.84
CA LEU A 552 -37.66 4.58 -10.21
C LEU A 552 -37.84 3.31 -11.07
N GLU A 553 -37.52 2.14 -10.53
CA GLU A 553 -37.73 0.86 -11.22
C GLU A 553 -39.23 0.60 -11.47
N ALA A 554 -40.10 0.88 -10.51
CA ALA A 554 -41.55 0.75 -10.69
C ALA A 554 -42.10 1.70 -11.77
N VAL A 555 -41.62 2.95 -11.81
CA VAL A 555 -42.00 3.93 -12.84
C VAL A 555 -41.53 3.50 -14.23
N LEU A 556 -40.26 3.14 -14.38
CA LEU A 556 -39.66 2.82 -15.67
C LEU A 556 -40.12 1.45 -16.21
N GLY A 557 -40.54 0.56 -15.30
CA GLY A 557 -41.15 -0.74 -15.62
C GLY A 557 -42.64 -0.69 -15.91
N ALA A 558 -43.31 0.45 -15.76
CA ALA A 558 -44.71 0.60 -16.12
C ALA A 558 -44.92 0.40 -17.63
N ASP A 559 -46.00 -0.30 -18.00
CA ASP A 559 -46.36 -0.60 -19.39
C ASP A 559 -46.61 0.69 -20.19
N ALA A 560 -45.67 1.01 -21.07
CA ALA A 560 -45.71 2.23 -21.87
C ALA A 560 -46.89 2.27 -22.87
N SER A 561 -47.46 1.11 -23.22
CA SER A 561 -48.61 1.03 -24.12
C SER A 561 -49.94 1.43 -23.46
N LYS A 562 -49.96 1.56 -22.13
CA LYS A 562 -51.15 1.85 -21.32
C LYS A 562 -51.06 3.18 -20.57
N LEU A 563 -50.27 4.12 -21.07
CA LEU A 563 -50.12 5.42 -20.41
C LEU A 563 -51.38 6.29 -20.61
N PRO A 564 -51.79 7.08 -19.59
CA PRO A 564 -51.19 7.17 -18.25
C PRO A 564 -51.41 5.91 -17.39
N ALA A 565 -50.35 5.43 -16.73
CA ALA A 565 -50.37 4.24 -15.88
C ALA A 565 -50.04 4.61 -14.43
N ALA A 566 -50.77 4.03 -13.48
CA ALA A 566 -50.54 4.24 -12.05
C ALA A 566 -49.80 3.05 -11.41
N VAL A 567 -48.70 3.35 -10.73
CA VAL A 567 -47.90 2.40 -9.96
C VAL A 567 -47.83 2.84 -8.50
N GLY A 568 -47.75 1.87 -7.58
CA GLY A 568 -47.62 2.14 -6.14
C GLY A 568 -46.40 1.43 -5.59
N VAL A 569 -45.66 2.12 -4.72
CA VAL A 569 -44.45 1.61 -4.08
C VAL A 569 -44.50 1.96 -2.60
N THR A 570 -44.24 0.99 -1.74
CA THR A 570 -44.01 1.25 -0.31
C THR A 570 -42.55 1.68 -0.17
N ALA A 571 -42.31 2.87 0.36
CA ALA A 571 -40.96 3.31 0.70
C ALA A 571 -40.64 2.84 2.13
N ASP A 572 -39.42 2.33 2.33
CA ASP A 572 -38.91 1.87 3.63
C ASP A 572 -38.65 3.03 4.61
#